data_AF-A0AAU3Y3R6-F1
#
_entry.id   AF-A0AAU3Y3R6-F1
#
_cell.length_a   1.000
_cell.length_b   1.000
_cell.length_c   1.000
_cell.angle_alpha   90.00
_cell.angle_beta   90.00
_cell.angle_gamma   90.00
#
_symmetry.space_group_name_H-M   'P 1'
#
loop_
_entity.id
_entity.type
_entity.pdbx_description
1 polymer ?
#
loop_
_entity_poly.entity_id
_entity_poly.type
_entity_poly.pdbx_seq_one_letter_code
_entity_poly.pdbx_strand_id
1 'polypeptide(L)' 'MHEVEAVERAQEVWPEAEAFEMVSGGWTFRVGGGYAWNTDAGRVASAPEGTRSDAVRGIRGI' A
#
# COMPACT_ATOMS: atom_id res chain seq x y z
N MET A 1 -1.03 -7.20 9.87
CA MET A 1 -1.87 -5.99 10.04
C MET A 1 -3.29 -6.27 9.57
N HIS A 2 -4.31 -5.74 10.24
CA HIS A 2 -5.71 -5.88 9.79
C HIS A 2 -6.09 -4.79 8.77
N GLU A 3 -7.16 -5.02 8.00
CA GLU A 3 -7.59 -4.11 6.92
C GLU A 3 -7.83 -2.69 7.39
N VAL A 4 -8.57 -2.50 8.49
CA VAL A 4 -8.88 -1.16 9.03
C VAL A 4 -7.61 -0.37 9.33
N GLU A 5 -6.65 -1.00 10.01
CA GLU A 5 -5.35 -0.38 10.32
C GLU A 5 -4.53 -0.08 9.06
N ALA A 6 -4.58 -0.98 8.06
CA ALA A 6 -3.91 -0.78 6.79
C ALA A 6 -4.47 0.42 6.01
N VAL A 7 -5.81 0.58 6.04
CA VAL A 7 -6.55 1.69 5.44
C VAL A 7 -6.20 3.00 6.14
N GLU A 8 -6.30 3.05 7.47
CA GLU A 8 -5.99 4.24 8.27
C GLU A 8 -4.56 4.73 7.98
N ARG A 9 -3.56 3.84 8.07
CA ARG A 9 -2.16 4.19 7.80
C ARG A 9 -1.90 4.61 6.36
N ALA A 10 -2.54 3.95 5.39
CA ALA A 10 -2.40 4.35 4.01
C ALA A 10 -3.00 5.74 3.78
N GLN A 11 -4.16 6.04 4.38
CA GLN A 11 -4.88 7.30 4.23
C GLN A 11 -4.24 8.47 4.99
N GLU A 12 -3.43 8.20 6.02
CA GLU A 12 -2.55 9.21 6.64
C GLU A 12 -1.53 9.78 5.64
N VAL A 13 -1.05 8.96 4.70
CA VAL A 13 -0.05 9.37 3.69
C VAL A 13 -0.70 9.74 2.36
N TRP A 14 -1.74 8.99 1.98
CA TRP A 14 -2.47 9.08 0.72
C TRP A 14 -3.97 9.16 0.99
N PRO A 15 -4.54 10.36 1.26
CA PRO A 15 -5.95 10.51 1.61
C PRO A 15 -6.93 9.92 0.59
N GLU A 16 -6.53 9.81 -0.66
CA GLU A 16 -7.28 9.22 -1.77
C GLU A 16 -7.13 7.69 -1.91
N ALA A 17 -6.40 7.03 -1.01
CA ALA A 17 -6.14 5.60 -1.08
C ALA A 17 -7.44 4.78 -1.07
N GLU A 18 -7.56 3.87 -2.04
CA GLU A 18 -8.72 3.01 -2.23
C GLU A 18 -8.33 1.62 -2.77
N ALA A 19 -9.30 0.73 -2.95
CA ALA A 19 -9.11 -0.60 -3.56
C ALA A 19 -7.98 -1.41 -2.90
N PHE A 20 -8.07 -1.55 -1.58
CA PHE A 20 -7.10 -2.26 -0.76
C PHE A 20 -7.14 -3.76 -1.00
N GLU A 21 -5.98 -4.36 -1.18
CA GLU A 21 -5.83 -5.80 -1.38
C GLU A 21 -4.67 -6.34 -0.55
N MET A 22 -4.96 -7.32 0.29
CA MET A 22 -3.93 -8.00 1.09
C MET A 22 -3.02 -8.84 0.18
N VAL A 23 -1.72 -8.79 0.46
CA VAL A 23 -0.69 -9.61 -0.19
C VAL A 23 0.28 -10.14 0.87
N SER A 24 1.20 -11.03 0.48
CA SER A 24 2.22 -11.51 1.41
C SER A 24 3.10 -10.35 1.88
N GLY A 25 3.09 -10.08 3.19
CA GLY A 25 3.89 -9.04 3.85
C GLY A 25 3.22 -7.67 3.96
N GLY A 26 1.96 -7.52 3.53
CA GLY A 26 1.24 -6.27 3.68
C GLY A 26 0.04 -6.11 2.75
N TRP A 27 -0.16 -4.90 2.27
CA TRP A 27 -1.33 -4.47 1.51
C TRP A 27 -0.89 -3.62 0.33
N THR A 28 -1.57 -3.78 -0.81
CA THR A 28 -1.48 -2.86 -1.94
C THR A 28 -2.77 -2.09 -2.07
N PHE A 29 -2.70 -0.84 -2.53
CA PHE A 29 -3.87 0.03 -2.71
C PHE A 29 -3.65 0.96 -3.91
N ARG A 30 -4.72 1.51 -4.45
CA ARG A 30 -4.68 2.48 -5.55
C ARG A 30 -4.55 3.89 -5.02
N VAL A 31 -3.73 4.70 -5.70
CA VAL A 31 -3.55 6.14 -5.43
C VAL A 31 -3.39 6.90 -6.74
N GLY A 32 -4.15 7.97 -6.94
CA GLY A 32 -4.14 8.78 -8.16
C GLY A 32 -4.24 7.94 -9.45
N GLY A 33 -3.10 7.73 -10.12
CA GLY A 33 -2.96 6.95 -11.36
C GLY A 33 -2.19 5.64 -11.25
N GLY A 34 -1.84 5.18 -10.05
CA GLY A 34 -1.02 3.99 -9.85
C GLY A 34 -1.38 3.19 -8.59
N TYR A 35 -0.43 2.40 -8.13
CA TYR A 35 -0.53 1.60 -6.92
C TYR A 35 0.56 1.97 -5.93
N ALA A 36 0.24 1.85 -4.65
CA ALA A 36 1.16 1.99 -3.53
C ALA A 36 1.01 0.78 -2.59
N TRP A 37 1.89 0.70 -1.59
CA TRP A 37 1.93 -0.41 -0.64
C TRP A 37 2.00 0.08 0.81
N ASN A 38 1.52 -0.77 1.72
CA ASN A 38 1.66 -0.66 3.16
C ASN A 38 2.07 -2.03 3.72
N THR A 39 3.24 -2.12 4.35
CA THR A 39 3.76 -3.36 4.94
C THR A 39 3.05 -3.72 6.25
N ASP A 40 3.10 -4.99 6.67
CA ASP A 40 2.58 -5.41 7.97
C ASP A 40 3.24 -4.70 9.18
N ALA A 41 4.42 -4.10 8.98
CA ALA A 41 5.11 -3.27 9.96
C ALA A 41 4.61 -1.81 9.99
N GLY A 42 3.63 -1.46 9.17
CA GLY A 42 3.03 -0.12 9.10
C GLY A 42 3.84 0.89 8.28
N ARG A 43 4.82 0.44 7.48
CA ARG A 43 5.54 1.30 6.54
C ARG A 43 4.74 1.45 5.25
N VAL A 44 4.52 2.69 4.82
CA VAL A 44 3.76 3.05 3.61
C VAL A 44 4.70 3.59 2.54
N ALA A 45 4.41 3.30 1.28
CA ALA A 45 5.12 3.86 0.12
C ALA A 45 5.03 5.39 0.10
N SER A 46 6.15 6.08 -0.10
CA SER A 46 6.20 7.55 -0.21
C SER A 46 5.91 8.06 -1.62
N ALA A 47 5.83 7.18 -2.61
CA ALA A 47 5.49 7.50 -4.00
C ALA A 47 4.68 6.34 -4.62
N PRO A 48 3.85 6.59 -5.65
CA PRO A 48 3.21 5.53 -6.41
C PRO A 48 4.23 4.69 -7.19
N GLU A 49 4.09 3.37 -7.17
CA GLU A 49 5.00 2.39 -7.80
C GLU A 49 4.60 2.06 -9.25
N GLY A 50 3.61 2.75 -9.81
CA GLY A 50 3.06 2.44 -11.13
C GLY A 50 2.04 1.31 -11.05
N THR A 51 2.44 0.06 -11.30
CA THR A 51 1.51 -1.08 -11.32
C THR A 51 1.38 -1.75 -9.95
N ARG A 52 0.31 -2.52 -9.76
CA ARG A 52 0.16 -3.36 -8.55
C ARG A 52 1.34 -4.32 -8.38
N SER A 53 1.86 -4.89 -9.46
CA SER A 53 2.99 -5.82 -9.40
C SER A 53 4.26 -5.13 -8.88
N ASP A 54 4.46 -3.86 -9.21
CA ASP A 54 5.57 -3.06 -8.71
C ASP A 54 5.37 -2.73 -7.23
N ALA A 55 4.14 -2.42 -6.81
CA ALA A 55 3.83 -2.23 -5.38
C ALA A 55 4.09 -3.50 -4.55
N VAL A 56 3.74 -4.68 -5.05
CA VAL A 56 4.07 -5.96 -4.40
C VAL A 56 5.58 -6.19 -4.31
N ARG A 57 6.34 -5.79 -5.33
CA ARG A 57 7.81 -5.85 -5.28
C ARG A 57 8.38 -4.91 -4.23
N GLY A 58 7.80 -3.71 -4.09
CA GLY A 58 8.16 -2.74 -3.05
C GLY A 58 8.08 -3.34 -1.64
N ILE A 59 7.01 -4.07 -1.34
CA ILE A 59 6.85 -4.77 -0.05
C ILE A 59 7.97 -5.78 0.21
N ARG A 60 8.39 -6.53 -0.82
CA ARG A 60 9.41 -7.59 -0.70
C ARG A 60 10.84 -7.07 -0.67
N GLY A 61 11.05 -5.85 -1.14
CA GLY A 61 12.36 -5.19 -1.18
C GLY A 61 12.73 -4.43 0.09
N ILE A 62 11.85 -4.43 1.09
CA ILE A 62 11.97 -3.74 2.39
C ILE A 62 12.31 -4.74 3.47
#